data_AF-A0ABD6BM01-F1
#
_entry.id   AF-A0ABD6BM01-F1
#
_cell.length_a   1.000
_cell.length_b   1.000
_cell.length_c   1.000
_cell.angle_alpha   90.00
_cell.angle_beta   90.00
_cell.angle_gamma   90.00
#
_symmetry.space_group_name_H-M   'P 1'
#
loop_
_entity.id
_entity.type
_entity.pdbx_description
1 polymer ?
#
loop_
_entity_poly.entity_id
_entity_poly.type
_entity_poly.pdbx_seq_one_letter_code
_entity_poly.pdbx_strand_id
1 'polypeptide(L)'
;MSANFPADLVPDGAALAPHHVYIGLLLALLAVAIVWDDAAGKEPWVGAVALLLASFAFATVWTYYPATGAVLSLAGVSLALASTALPFWQSYAWVGPRGVLLLGALVALDDVAEHAFGVWTPLDALWKAHLVQHIH
;
A
#
# COMPACT_ATOMS: atom_id res chain seq x y z
N MET A 1 -12.16 17.28 13.85
CA MET A 1 -11.76 16.42 12.71
C MET A 1 -12.05 17.21 11.45
N SER A 2 -11.03 17.64 10.71
CA SER A 2 -11.22 18.41 9.48
C SER A 2 -11.96 17.55 8.44
N ALA A 3 -13.04 18.07 7.89
CA ALA A 3 -13.91 17.40 6.92
C ALA A 3 -13.35 17.47 5.48
N ASN A 4 -12.03 17.44 5.31
CA ASN A 4 -11.39 17.55 4.00
C ASN A 4 -10.73 16.22 3.66
N PHE A 5 -11.09 15.68 2.49
CA PHE A 5 -10.44 14.53 1.89
C PHE A 5 -9.50 15.02 0.76
N PRO A 6 -8.25 14.54 0.71
CA PRO A 6 -7.57 13.76 1.76
C PRO A 6 -7.33 14.62 3.01
N ALA A 7 -7.10 13.98 4.16
CA ALA A 7 -6.71 14.69 5.38
C ALA A 7 -5.40 15.44 5.18
N ASP A 8 -4.44 14.81 4.50
CA ASP A 8 -3.19 15.41 4.10
C ASP A 8 -3.17 15.78 2.61
N LEU A 9 -2.94 17.06 2.32
CA LEU A 9 -2.73 17.53 0.94
C LEU A 9 -1.47 16.91 0.33
N VAL A 10 -0.44 16.70 1.15
CA VAL A 10 0.75 15.92 0.84
C VAL A 10 0.99 15.05 2.07
N PRO A 11 1.08 13.71 1.95
CA PRO A 11 1.38 12.82 3.08
C PRO A 11 2.59 13.32 3.88
N ASP A 12 2.39 13.61 5.17
CA ASP A 12 3.37 14.23 6.09
C ASP A 12 4.09 15.50 5.57
N GLY A 13 3.52 16.17 4.56
CA GLY A 13 4.14 17.29 3.86
C GLY A 13 5.26 16.89 2.88
N ALA A 14 5.62 15.61 2.79
CA ALA A 14 6.69 15.14 1.91
C ALA A 14 6.50 13.66 1.53
N ALA A 15 5.72 13.36 0.48
CA ALA A 15 5.38 11.98 0.10
C ALA A 15 6.58 11.01 -0.01
N LEU A 16 7.74 11.47 -0.51
CA LEU A 16 8.95 10.64 -0.66
C LEU A 16 9.78 10.49 0.63
N ALA A 17 9.38 11.13 1.73
CA ALA A 17 9.97 10.88 3.04
C ALA A 17 9.68 9.43 3.50
N PRO A 18 10.32 8.93 4.57
CA PRO A 18 10.02 7.60 5.08
C PRO A 18 8.53 7.43 5.43
N HIS A 19 7.88 6.53 4.70
CA HIS A 19 6.47 6.16 4.85
C HIS A 19 6.38 4.63 4.83
N HIS A 20 5.59 4.03 5.71
CA HIS A 20 5.48 2.56 5.74
C HIS A 20 4.67 2.02 4.56
N VAL A 21 3.98 2.86 3.78
CA VAL A 21 3.42 2.50 2.48
C VAL A 21 4.46 1.89 1.56
N TYR A 22 5.69 2.44 1.53
CA TYR A 22 6.73 1.94 0.66
C TYR A 22 7.19 0.54 1.08
N ILE A 23 7.30 0.30 2.37
CA ILE A 23 7.65 -1.03 2.90
C ILE A 23 6.54 -2.03 2.53
N GLY A 24 5.27 -1.66 2.75
CA GLY A 24 4.12 -2.49 2.41
C GLY A 24 4.04 -2.82 0.91
N LEU A 25 4.17 -1.81 0.04
CA LEU A 25 4.15 -1.97 -1.40
C LEU A 25 5.32 -2.82 -1.92
N LEU A 26 6.54 -2.62 -1.40
CA LEU A 26 7.71 -3.40 -1.79
C LEU A 26 7.58 -4.87 -1.36
N LEU A 27 7.07 -5.14 -0.16
CA LEU A 27 6.80 -6.52 0.28
C LEU A 27 5.75 -7.21 -0.60
N ALA A 28 4.67 -6.49 -0.93
CA ALA A 28 3.63 -7.00 -1.82
C ALA A 28 4.14 -7.24 -3.25
N LEU A 29 4.95 -6.34 -3.79
CA LEU A 29 5.60 -6.50 -5.10
C LEU A 29 6.61 -7.64 -5.10
N LEU A 30 7.34 -7.85 -3.99
CA LEU A 30 8.23 -9.00 -3.83
C LEU A 30 7.45 -10.32 -3.90
N ALA A 31 6.29 -10.41 -3.22
CA ALA A 31 5.44 -11.59 -3.32
C ALA A 31 4.99 -11.87 -4.76
N VAL A 32 4.58 -10.83 -5.49
CA VAL A 32 4.25 -10.91 -6.92
C VAL A 32 5.46 -11.38 -7.75
N ALA A 33 6.64 -10.83 -7.50
CA ALA A 33 7.86 -11.17 -8.24
C ALA A 33 8.29 -12.62 -8.02
N ILE A 34 8.15 -13.14 -6.79
CA ILE A 34 8.49 -14.53 -6.45
C ILE A 34 7.69 -15.54 -7.28
N VAL A 35 6.41 -15.25 -7.52
CA VAL A 35 5.46 -16.18 -8.15
C VAL A 35 5.15 -15.85 -9.61
N TRP A 36 5.80 -14.81 -10.17
CA TRP A 36 5.42 -14.21 -11.44
C TRP A 36 5.33 -15.21 -12.59
N ASP A 37 6.26 -16.17 -12.64
CA ASP A 37 6.41 -17.14 -13.72
C ASP A 37 6.01 -18.58 -13.31
N ASP A 38 5.36 -18.76 -12.16
CA ASP A 38 4.94 -20.08 -11.69
C ASP A 38 3.86 -20.71 -12.60
N ALA A 39 3.12 -19.89 -13.34
CA ALA A 39 2.08 -20.34 -14.28
C ALA A 39 1.97 -19.40 -15.49
N ALA A 40 2.71 -19.73 -16.56
CA ALA A 40 2.67 -19.00 -17.82
C ALA A 40 1.23 -18.80 -18.35
N GLY A 41 0.89 -17.56 -18.69
CA GLY A 41 -0.42 -17.12 -19.16
C GLY A 41 -1.48 -16.95 -18.07
N LYS A 42 -1.10 -17.11 -16.79
CA LYS A 42 -1.98 -16.93 -15.62
C LYS A 42 -1.31 -16.08 -14.54
N GLU A 43 -0.42 -15.17 -14.94
CA GLU A 43 0.37 -14.38 -14.00
C GLU A 43 -0.53 -13.47 -13.13
N PRO A 44 -0.09 -13.05 -11.94
CA PRO A 44 -0.89 -12.26 -10.99
C PRO A 44 -1.05 -10.79 -11.40
N TRP A 45 -1.39 -10.52 -12.65
CA TRP A 45 -1.45 -9.18 -13.25
C TRP A 45 -2.34 -8.20 -12.46
N VAL A 46 -3.46 -8.66 -11.92
CA VAL A 46 -4.37 -7.80 -11.14
C VAL A 46 -3.65 -7.21 -9.93
N GLY A 47 -2.97 -8.04 -9.14
CA GLY A 47 -2.21 -7.57 -7.97
C GLY A 47 -1.05 -6.68 -8.38
N ALA A 48 -0.33 -7.04 -9.44
CA ALA A 48 0.82 -6.28 -9.92
C ALA A 48 0.45 -4.88 -10.42
N VAL A 49 -0.56 -4.77 -11.28
CA VAL A 49 -1.05 -3.48 -11.79
C VAL A 49 -1.60 -2.63 -10.65
N ALA A 50 -2.32 -3.24 -9.69
CA ALA A 50 -2.86 -2.54 -8.54
C ALA A 50 -1.76 -1.96 -7.63
N LEU A 51 -0.69 -2.71 -7.37
CA LEU A 51 0.47 -2.25 -6.59
C LEU A 51 1.28 -1.17 -7.31
N LEU A 52 1.46 -1.31 -8.63
CA LEU A 52 2.13 -0.28 -9.44
C LEU A 52 1.31 1.01 -9.49
N LEU A 53 -0.02 0.91 -9.61
CA LEU A 53 -0.93 2.05 -9.51
C LEU A 53 -0.79 2.76 -8.16
N ALA A 54 -0.84 2.01 -7.06
CA ALA A 54 -0.69 2.58 -5.72
C ALA A 54 0.68 3.25 -5.54
N SER A 55 1.75 2.62 -6.00
CA SER A 55 3.12 3.16 -5.95
C SER A 55 3.23 4.47 -6.71
N PHE A 56 2.74 4.51 -7.95
CA PHE A 56 2.76 5.69 -8.79
C PHE A 56 1.89 6.82 -8.22
N ALA A 57 0.68 6.48 -7.76
CA ALA A 57 -0.27 7.43 -7.19
C ALA A 57 0.29 8.09 -5.93
N PHE A 58 0.80 7.29 -4.99
CA PHE A 58 1.33 7.81 -3.73
C PHE A 58 2.59 8.64 -3.96
N ALA A 59 3.56 8.11 -4.70
CA ALA A 59 4.86 8.75 -4.85
C ALA A 59 4.84 9.98 -5.76
N THR A 60 3.94 10.03 -6.75
CA THR A 60 4.02 11.05 -7.81
C THR A 60 2.74 11.84 -8.03
N VAL A 61 1.55 11.28 -7.79
CA VAL A 61 0.28 11.97 -8.08
C VAL A 61 -0.18 12.78 -6.87
N TRP A 62 -0.15 12.20 -5.67
CA TRP A 62 -0.73 12.82 -4.47
C TRP A 62 -0.14 14.20 -4.17
N THR A 63 1.18 14.36 -4.30
CA THR A 63 1.88 15.64 -4.08
C THR A 63 1.32 16.80 -4.91
N TYR A 64 0.81 16.53 -6.12
CA TYR A 64 0.33 17.58 -7.04
C TYR A 64 -1.20 17.58 -7.20
N TYR A 65 -1.85 16.44 -7.01
CA TYR A 65 -3.29 16.23 -7.17
C TYR A 65 -3.83 15.43 -5.99
N PRO A 66 -4.03 16.06 -4.81
CA PRO A 66 -4.19 15.33 -3.56
C PRO A 66 -5.35 14.35 -3.54
N ALA A 67 -6.56 14.79 -3.92
CA ALA A 67 -7.74 13.93 -3.98
C ALA A 67 -7.58 12.78 -4.97
N THR A 68 -6.98 13.04 -6.14
CA THR A 68 -6.74 12.01 -7.15
C THR A 68 -5.69 11.00 -6.67
N GLY A 69 -4.59 11.46 -6.09
CA GLY A 69 -3.54 10.60 -5.54
C GLY A 69 -4.09 9.70 -4.43
N ALA A 70 -4.81 10.27 -3.46
CA ALA A 70 -5.44 9.52 -2.37
C ALA A 70 -6.40 8.43 -2.88
N VAL A 71 -7.30 8.78 -3.82
CA VAL A 71 -8.24 7.80 -4.41
C VAL A 71 -7.50 6.69 -5.14
N LEU A 72 -6.50 7.02 -5.97
CA LEU A 72 -5.75 6.02 -6.74
C LEU A 72 -4.88 5.13 -5.83
N SER A 73 -4.27 5.68 -4.79
CA SER A 73 -3.53 4.92 -3.77
C SER A 73 -4.44 3.95 -3.03
N LEU A 74 -5.59 4.43 -2.52
CA LEU A 74 -6.59 3.58 -1.86
C LEU A 74 -7.12 2.48 -2.78
N ALA A 75 -7.46 2.83 -4.03
CA ALA A 75 -7.96 1.87 -5.01
C ALA A 75 -6.91 0.81 -5.35
N GLY A 76 -5.65 1.21 -5.61
CA GLY A 76 -4.56 0.30 -5.90
C GLY A 76 -4.29 -0.66 -4.74
N VAL A 77 -4.18 -0.16 -3.51
CA VAL A 77 -3.95 -1.03 -2.34
C VAL A 77 -5.15 -1.96 -2.09
N SER A 78 -6.38 -1.45 -2.20
CA SER A 78 -7.59 -2.27 -1.99
C SER A 78 -7.76 -3.36 -3.05
N LEU A 79 -7.43 -3.06 -4.32
CA LEU A 79 -7.41 -4.04 -5.39
C LEU A 79 -6.30 -5.08 -5.18
N ALA A 80 -5.13 -4.69 -4.68
CA ALA A 80 -4.07 -5.63 -4.33
C ALA A 80 -4.51 -6.57 -3.19
N LEU A 81 -5.17 -6.06 -2.15
CA LEU A 81 -5.76 -6.88 -1.08
C LEU A 81 -6.80 -7.86 -1.63
N ALA A 82 -7.76 -7.36 -2.41
CA ALA A 82 -8.79 -8.20 -3.03
C ALA A 82 -8.20 -9.25 -3.96
N SER A 83 -7.07 -8.95 -4.63
CA SER A 83 -6.41 -9.88 -5.54
C SER A 83 -5.97 -11.17 -4.84
N THR A 84 -5.69 -11.15 -3.54
CA THR A 84 -5.33 -12.35 -2.74
C THR A 84 -6.43 -13.42 -2.71
N ALA A 85 -7.67 -13.08 -3.08
CA ALA A 85 -8.78 -14.01 -3.19
C ALA A 85 -8.95 -14.61 -4.59
N LEU A 86 -8.20 -14.14 -5.59
CA LEU A 86 -8.31 -14.63 -6.98
C LEU A 86 -7.76 -16.05 -7.15
N PRO A 87 -8.24 -16.82 -8.16
CA PRO A 87 -7.86 -18.22 -8.34
C PRO A 87 -6.35 -18.48 -8.38
N PHE A 88 -5.56 -17.59 -8.99
CA PHE A 88 -4.10 -17.71 -9.01
C PHE A 88 -3.52 -17.76 -7.59
N TRP A 89 -3.99 -16.90 -6.69
CA TRP A 89 -3.47 -16.84 -5.33
C TRP A 89 -3.98 -17.98 -4.44
N GLN A 90 -5.08 -18.64 -4.81
CA GLN A 90 -5.64 -19.76 -4.05
C GLN A 90 -4.78 -21.03 -4.12
N SER A 91 -3.88 -21.17 -5.10
CA SER A 91 -2.91 -22.29 -5.14
C SER A 91 -1.78 -22.14 -4.12
N TYR A 92 -1.62 -20.97 -3.50
CA TYR A 92 -0.58 -20.70 -2.51
C TYR A 92 -1.16 -20.72 -1.09
N ALA A 93 -0.43 -21.36 -0.17
CA ALA A 93 -0.74 -21.33 1.25
C ALA A 93 -0.61 -19.91 1.83
N TRP A 94 -1.33 -19.65 2.92
CA TRP A 94 -1.24 -18.37 3.64
C TRP A 94 0.14 -18.13 4.24
N VAL A 95 0.80 -19.17 4.74
CA VAL A 95 2.22 -19.09 5.12
C VAL A 95 3.05 -19.25 3.84
N GLY A 96 3.28 -18.13 3.15
CA GLY A 96 3.95 -18.10 1.86
C GLY A 96 3.73 -16.78 1.10
N PRO A 97 3.99 -16.75 -0.23
CA PRO A 97 3.88 -15.53 -1.03
C PRO A 97 2.51 -14.84 -0.92
N ARG A 98 1.42 -15.61 -0.85
CA ARG A 98 0.07 -15.05 -0.65
C ARG A 98 -0.08 -14.27 0.64
N GLY A 99 0.45 -14.79 1.74
CA GLY A 99 0.44 -14.09 3.03
C GLY A 99 1.33 -12.86 3.02
N VAL A 100 2.49 -12.92 2.34
CA VAL A 100 3.37 -11.77 2.17
C VAL A 100 2.68 -10.65 1.38
N LEU A 101 1.97 -10.99 0.29
CA LEU A 101 1.13 -10.04 -0.45
C LEU A 101 0.08 -9.40 0.46
N LEU A 102 -0.69 -10.23 1.18
CA LEU A 102 -1.73 -9.74 2.09
C LEU A 102 -1.16 -8.79 3.14
N LEU A 103 -0.09 -9.20 3.83
CA LEU A 103 0.55 -8.42 4.88
C LEU A 103 1.12 -7.11 4.32
N GLY A 104 1.84 -7.16 3.21
CA GLY A 104 2.40 -5.97 2.56
C GLY A 104 1.30 -4.98 2.17
N ALA A 105 0.21 -5.46 1.58
CA ALA A 105 -0.91 -4.60 1.20
C ALA A 105 -1.66 -4.04 2.42
N LEU A 106 -1.76 -4.77 3.55
CA LEU A 106 -2.31 -4.24 4.80
C LEU A 106 -1.43 -3.15 5.42
N VAL A 107 -0.10 -3.35 5.42
CA VAL A 107 0.87 -2.34 5.86
C VAL A 107 0.77 -1.07 5.02
N ALA A 108 0.59 -1.22 3.70
CA ALA A 108 0.37 -0.09 2.82
C ALA A 108 -0.98 0.60 3.05
N LEU A 109 -2.04 -0.18 3.33
CA LEU A 109 -3.36 0.37 3.60
C LEU A 109 -3.38 1.20 4.89
N ASP A 110 -2.67 0.76 5.92
CA ASP A 110 -2.51 1.48 7.18
C ASP A 110 -2.09 2.94 6.92
N ASP A 111 -0.99 3.13 6.21
CA ASP A 111 -0.44 4.45 5.89
C ASP A 111 -1.38 5.28 5.02
N VAL A 112 -1.85 4.69 3.93
CA VAL A 112 -2.69 5.39 2.95
C VAL A 112 -4.01 5.81 3.57
N ALA A 113 -4.58 5.00 4.47
CA ALA A 113 -5.83 5.34 5.15
C ALA A 113 -5.64 6.45 6.20
N GLU A 114 -4.52 6.46 6.92
CA GLU A 114 -4.16 7.54 7.85
C GLU A 114 -4.12 8.87 7.10
N HIS A 115 -3.31 8.99 6.04
CA HIS A 115 -3.17 10.24 5.30
C HIS A 115 -4.43 10.63 4.51
N ALA A 116 -5.20 9.65 4.03
CA ALA A 116 -6.43 9.93 3.29
C ALA A 116 -7.56 10.42 4.18
N PHE A 117 -7.71 9.87 5.38
CA PHE A 117 -8.90 10.09 6.22
C PHE A 117 -8.61 10.75 7.57
N GLY A 118 -7.34 10.89 7.96
CA GLY A 118 -6.94 11.39 9.27
C GLY A 118 -7.39 10.47 10.40
N VAL A 119 -7.54 9.18 10.11
CA VAL A 119 -7.97 8.16 11.07
C VAL A 119 -6.76 7.55 11.75
N TRP A 120 -6.93 7.14 13.00
CA TRP A 120 -5.89 6.41 13.71
C TRP A 120 -5.63 5.06 13.04
N THR A 121 -4.36 4.72 12.85
CA THR A 121 -3.92 3.40 12.35
C THR A 121 -2.79 2.84 13.22
N PRO A 122 -2.72 1.50 13.40
CA PRO A 122 -1.81 0.90 14.36
C PRO A 122 -0.32 1.09 14.04
N LEU A 123 0.11 1.06 12.77
CA LEU A 123 1.54 1.19 12.45
C LEU A 123 2.01 2.63 12.63
N ASP A 124 1.21 3.59 12.20
CA ASP A 124 1.47 5.01 12.45
C ASP A 124 1.54 5.31 13.96
N ALA A 125 0.62 4.75 14.76
CA ALA A 125 0.65 4.90 16.21
C ALA A 125 1.95 4.38 16.84
N LEU A 126 2.46 3.23 16.37
CA LEU A 126 3.73 2.67 16.81
C LEU A 126 4.91 3.55 16.36
N TRP A 127 4.86 4.07 15.13
CA TRP A 127 5.87 4.98 14.59
C TRP A 127 5.99 6.25 15.43
N LYS A 128 4.87 6.92 15.68
CA LYS A 128 4.81 8.14 16.50
C LYS A 128 5.23 7.89 17.95
N ALA A 129 4.88 6.74 18.53
CA ALA A 129 5.21 6.42 19.92
C ALA A 129 6.68 6.04 20.15
N HIS A 130 7.34 5.39 19.18
CA HIS A 130 8.63 4.74 19.43
C HIS A 130 9.73 5.12 18.44
N LEU A 131 9.41 5.53 17.22
CA LEU A 131 10.38 5.67 16.14
C LEU A 131 10.68 7.14 15.81
N VAL A 132 9.67 8.02 15.81
CA VAL A 132 9.84 9.46 15.51
C VAL A 132 10.92 10.12 16.38
N GLN A 133 11.01 9.75 17.65
CA GLN A 133 12.01 10.29 18.59
C GLN A 133 13.48 10.03 18.21
N HIS A 134 13.75 9.14 17.25
CA HIS A 134 15.09 8.78 16.79
C HIS A 134 15.49 9.43 15.45
N ILE A 135 14.59 10.22 14.86
CA ILE A 135 14.81 10.88 13.57
C ILE A 135 15.13 12.34 13.88
N HIS A 136 16.39 12.73 13.68
CA HIS A 136 16.93 14.08 13.90
C HIS A 136 17.12 14.82 12.58
#